data_AF-A0A2M9ELS0-F1
#
_entry.id   AF-A0A2M9ELS0-F1
#
_cell.length_a   1.000
_cell.length_b   1.000
_cell.length_c   1.000
_cell.angle_alpha   90.00
_cell.angle_beta   90.00
_cell.angle_gamma   90.00
#
_symmetry.space_group_name_H-M   'P 1'
#
loop_
_entity.id
_entity.type
_entity.pdbx_description
1 polymer ?
#
loop_
_entity_poly.entity_id
_entity_poly.type
_entity_poly.pdbx_seq_one_letter_code
_entity_poly.pdbx_strand_id
1 'polypeptide(L)'
;MPQPEITIYSTLVCPYCVAAKNFLKSKNLEWKEIRIDLDPAEREKMVTLAKRTSVPQIFVGDVHVGGYDDMMALHREGKFEPLLAGNKG
;
A
#
# COMPACT_ATOMS: atom_id res chain seq x y z
N MET A 1 2.57 19.35 8.05
CA MET A 1 1.76 18.22 8.55
C MET A 1 2.41 16.97 8.00
N PRO A 2 2.71 15.95 8.83
CA PRO A 2 3.31 14.73 8.32
C PRO A 2 2.31 14.05 7.37
N GLN A 3 2.75 13.77 6.15
CA GLN A 3 1.99 12.90 5.24
C GLN A 3 1.98 11.49 5.86
N PRO A 4 0.86 10.75 5.80
CA PRO A 4 0.82 9.39 6.32
C PRO A 4 1.81 8.51 5.56
N GLU A 5 2.52 7.65 6.28
CA GLU A 5 3.48 6.73 5.69
C GLU A 5 2.74 5.70 4.81
N ILE A 6 3.14 5.58 3.56
CA ILE A 6 2.60 4.57 2.66
C ILE A 6 3.43 3.30 2.83
N THR A 7 2.79 2.18 3.16
CA THR A 7 3.47 0.88 3.27
C THR A 7 2.92 -0.08 2.21
N ILE A 8 3.82 -0.72 1.46
CA ILE A 8 3.49 -1.75 0.47
C ILE A 8 4.12 -3.07 0.89
N TYR A 9 3.28 -4.03 1.22
CA TYR A 9 3.69 -5.43 1.32
C TYR A 9 3.77 -6.04 -0.08
N SER A 10 4.94 -6.56 -0.42
CA SER A 10 5.25 -7.11 -1.73
C SER A 10 6.11 -8.37 -1.64
N THR A 11 6.25 -9.04 -2.79
CA THR A 11 7.15 -10.19 -2.96
C THR A 11 8.11 -9.94 -4.14
N LEU A 12 9.19 -10.73 -4.25
CA LEU A 12 10.18 -10.59 -5.32
C LEU A 12 9.56 -10.61 -6.72
N VAL A 13 8.62 -11.53 -6.93
CA VAL A 13 8.04 -11.84 -8.25
C VAL A 13 6.57 -11.48 -8.24
N CYS A 14 6.26 -10.19 -8.26
CA CYS A 14 4.88 -9.72 -8.37
C CYS A 14 4.76 -8.51 -9.31
N PRO A 15 4.14 -8.65 -10.49
CA PRO A 15 3.98 -7.55 -11.44
C PRO A 15 3.10 -6.41 -10.87
N TYR A 16 2.07 -6.76 -10.09
CA TYR A 16 1.18 -5.77 -9.45
C TYR A 16 1.91 -4.92 -8.39
N CYS A 17 2.87 -5.49 -7.67
CA CYS A 17 3.69 -4.73 -6.73
C CYS A 17 4.53 -3.68 -7.47
N VAL A 18 5.11 -4.04 -8.61
CA VAL A 18 5.87 -3.10 -9.45
C VAL A 18 4.96 -2.00 -9.98
N ALA A 19 3.75 -2.34 -10.44
CA ALA A 19 2.77 -1.36 -10.91
C ALA A 19 2.37 -0.37 -9.80
N ALA A 20 2.14 -0.84 -8.58
CA ALA A 20 1.83 0.02 -7.43
C ALA A 20 2.96 1.01 -7.13
N LYS A 21 4.20 0.53 -7.10
CA LYS A 21 5.39 1.37 -6.87
C LYS A 21 5.58 2.41 -7.96
N ASN A 22 5.41 2.02 -9.23
CA ASN A 22 5.50 2.94 -10.36
C ASN A 22 4.43 4.04 -10.29
N PHE A 23 3.21 3.70 -9.84
CA PHE A 23 2.17 4.69 -9.61
C PHE A 23 2.54 5.69 -8.50
N LEU A 24 3.03 5.21 -7.35
CA LEU A 24 3.47 6.12 -6.29
C LEU A 24 4.64 7.00 -6.73
N LYS A 25 5.59 6.41 -7.47
CA LYS A 25 6.71 7.14 -8.07
C LYS A 25 6.25 8.22 -9.05
N SER A 26 5.25 7.95 -9.89
CA SER A 26 4.72 8.95 -10.82
C SER A 26 4.01 10.10 -10.11
N LYS A 27 3.49 9.86 -8.90
CA LYS A 27 2.94 10.88 -8.00
C LYS A 27 4.00 11.55 -7.11
N ASN A 28 5.27 11.16 -7.26
CA ASN A 28 6.40 11.65 -6.45
C ASN A 28 6.18 11.44 -4.94
N LEU A 29 5.55 10.31 -4.58
CA LEU A 29 5.29 9.90 -3.21
C LEU A 29 6.35 8.92 -2.75
N GLU A 30 6.70 8.98 -1.46
CA GLU A 30 7.57 8.01 -0.82
C GLU A 30 6.74 6.89 -0.19
N TRP A 31 7.29 5.68 -0.19
CA TRP A 31 6.67 4.52 0.43
C TRP A 31 7.71 3.59 1.03
N LYS A 32 7.28 2.83 2.03
CA LYS A 32 8.02 1.75 2.66
C LYS A 32 7.63 0.43 2.00
N GLU A 33 8.62 -0.24 1.42
CA GLU A 33 8.45 -1.58 0.88
C GLU A 33 8.78 -2.62 1.94
N ILE A 34 7.85 -3.55 2.19
CA ILE A 34 8.05 -4.69 3.09
C ILE A 34 7.97 -5.98 2.26
N ARG A 35 9.04 -6.78 2.33
CA ARG A 35 9.21 -8.02 1.57
C ARG A 35 8.82 -9.23 2.40
N ILE A 36 7.57 -9.65 2.27
CA ILE A 36 7.01 -10.77 3.06
C ILE A 36 7.55 -12.15 2.64
N ASP A 37 8.22 -12.21 1.49
CA ASP A 37 8.86 -13.42 0.97
C ASP A 37 10.25 -13.65 1.58
N LEU A 38 10.86 -12.62 2.17
CA LEU A 38 12.14 -12.71 2.87
C LEU A 38 11.95 -12.84 4.39
N ASP A 39 10.83 -12.32 4.91
CA ASP A 39 10.52 -12.33 6.34
C ASP A 39 9.11 -12.92 6.61
N PRO A 40 9.02 -14.16 7.14
CA PRO A 40 7.76 -14.79 7.52
C PRO A 40 7.00 -14.02 8.62
N ALA A 41 7.69 -13.29 9.51
CA ALA A 41 7.02 -12.51 10.54
C ALA A 41 6.29 -11.31 9.94
N GLU A 42 6.87 -10.67 8.92
CA GLU A 42 6.19 -9.61 8.17
C GLU A 42 4.99 -10.15 7.39
N ARG A 43 5.07 -11.39 6.89
CA ARG A 43 3.91 -12.07 6.29
C ARG A 43 2.77 -12.22 7.30
N GLU A 44 3.05 -12.69 8.51
CA GLU A 44 2.03 -12.85 9.55
C GLU A 44 1.42 -11.51 9.98
N LYS A 45 2.24 -10.47 10.12
CA LYS A 45 1.76 -9.10 10.37
C LYS A 45 0.83 -8.63 9.24
N MET A 46 1.25 -8.78 7.99
CA MET A 46 0.42 -8.43 6.83
C MET A 46 -0.92 -9.17 6.86
N VAL A 47 -0.93 -10.48 7.11
CA VAL A 47 -2.16 -11.27 7.17
C VAL A 47 -3.06 -10.80 8.31
N THR A 48 -2.49 -10.45 9.46
CA THR A 48 -3.23 -9.94 10.61
C THR A 48 -3.87 -8.57 10.33
N LEU A 49 -3.11 -7.67 9.69
CA LEU A 49 -3.55 -6.31 9.37
C LEU A 49 -4.55 -6.29 8.21
N ALA A 50 -4.20 -6.94 7.09
CA ALA A 50 -4.98 -6.94 5.86
C ALA A 50 -6.16 -7.92 5.89
N LYS A 51 -6.15 -8.88 6.82
CA LYS A 51 -7.06 -10.05 6.86
C LYS A 51 -7.08 -10.81 5.53
N ARG A 52 -6.00 -10.71 4.75
CA ARG A 52 -5.82 -11.25 3.41
C ARG A 52 -4.40 -11.76 3.28
N THR A 53 -4.21 -12.80 2.47
CA THR A 53 -2.90 -13.41 2.20
C THR A 53 -2.34 -13.03 0.82
N SER A 54 -3.11 -12.32 0.00
CA SER A 54 -2.72 -11.91 -1.34
C SER A 54 -1.78 -10.70 -1.30
N VAL A 55 -0.95 -10.53 -2.32
CA VAL A 55 -0.10 -9.34 -2.53
C VAL A 55 -0.42 -8.68 -3.87
N PRO A 56 -0.19 -7.35 -4.01
CA PRO A 56 0.26 -6.40 -2.98
C PRO A 56 -0.80 -6.13 -1.91
N GLN A 57 -0.37 -5.77 -0.70
CA GLN A 57 -1.23 -5.11 0.29
C GLN A 57 -0.66 -3.72 0.58
N ILE A 58 -1.51 -2.71 0.40
CA ILE A 58 -1.15 -1.29 0.47
C ILE A 58 -1.85 -0.69 1.69
N PHE A 59 -1.08 0.05 2.48
CA PHE A 59 -1.52 0.77 3.67
C PHE A 59 -1.09 2.22 3.57
N VAL A 60 -1.93 3.12 4.07
CA VAL A 60 -1.66 4.56 4.16
C VAL A 60 -1.87 4.95 5.62
N GLY A 61 -0.79 5.10 6.37
CA GLY A 61 -0.83 5.15 7.82
C GLY A 61 -1.51 3.90 8.38
N ASP A 62 -2.57 4.10 9.16
CA ASP A 62 -3.37 3.01 9.74
C ASP A 62 -4.49 2.50 8.80
N VAL A 63 -4.69 3.13 7.64
CA VAL A 63 -5.75 2.78 6.71
C VAL A 63 -5.29 1.67 5.76
N HIS A 64 -5.98 0.54 5.80
CA HIS A 64 -5.82 -0.52 4.80
C HIS A 64 -6.51 -0.13 3.49
N VAL A 65 -5.71 0.12 2.46
CA VAL A 65 -6.23 0.43 1.11
C VAL A 65 -6.63 -0.86 0.39
N GLY A 66 -5.87 -1.94 0.55
CA GLY A 66 -6.11 -3.20 -0.13
C GLY A 66 -5.05 -3.51 -1.18
N GLY A 67 -5.46 -4.08 -2.31
CA GLY A 67 -4.57 -4.43 -3.41
C GLY A 67 -4.25 -3.26 -4.35
N TYR A 68 -3.56 -3.59 -5.45
CA TYR A 68 -3.31 -2.62 -6.52
C TYR A 68 -4.62 -2.12 -7.15
N ASP A 69 -5.58 -3.02 -7.39
CA ASP A 69 -6.87 -2.66 -7.97
C ASP A 69 -7.68 -1.75 -7.04
N ASP A 70 -7.69 -2.04 -5.74
CA ASP A 70 -8.34 -1.20 -4.73
C ASP A 70 -7.72 0.21 -4.67
N MET A 71 -6.38 0.30 -4.71
CA MET A 71 -5.67 1.59 -4.77
C MET A 71 -6.03 2.36 -6.04
N MET A 72 -6.04 1.71 -7.19
CA MET A 72 -6.39 2.35 -8.47
C MET A 72 -7.86 2.77 -8.51
N ALA A 73 -8.76 1.99 -7.91
CA ALA A 73 -10.17 2.34 -7.77
C ALA A 73 -10.32 3.61 -6.92
N LEU A 74 -9.68 3.66 -5.73
CA LEU A 74 -9.69 4.85 -4.88
C LEU A 74 -9.11 6.08 -5.59
N HIS A 75 -8.04 5.91 -6.37
CA HIS A 75 -7.46 6.99 -7.14
C HIS A 75 -8.42 7.50 -8.23
N ARG A 76 -9.07 6.59 -8.97
CA ARG A 76 -10.08 6.95 -9.98
C ARG A 76 -11.28 7.66 -9.35
N GLU A 77 -11.62 7.32 -8.12
CA GLU A 77 -12.66 8.00 -7.34
C GLU A 77 -12.19 9.34 -6.73
N GLY A 78 -10.92 9.71 -6.87
CA GLY A 78 -10.35 10.92 -6.26
C GLY A 78 -10.23 10.86 -4.74
N LYS A 79 -10.30 9.67 -4.14
CA LYS A 79 -10.23 9.43 -2.69
C LYS A 79 -8.82 9.08 -2.19
N PHE A 80 -7.91 8.74 -3.09
CA PHE A 80 -6.54 8.39 -2.73
C PHE A 80 -5.75 9.60 -2.21
N GLU A 81 -5.81 10.73 -2.91
CA GLU A 81 -5.13 11.96 -2.49
C GLU A 81 -5.61 12.48 -1.11
N PRO A 82 -6.92 12.50 -0.79
CA PRO A 82 -7.41 12.80 0.56
C PRO A 82 -6.87 11.89 1.67
N LEU A 83 -6.65 10.59 1.39
CA LEU A 83 -6.03 9.68 2.37
C LEU A 83 -4.60 10.12 2.70
N LEU A 84 -3.85 10.57 1.70
CA LEU A 84 -2.49 11.10 1.86
C LEU A 84 -2.46 12.48 2.51
N ALA A 85 -3.54 13.23 2.45
CA ALA A 85 -3.64 14.52 3.14
C ALA A 85 -3.81 14.36 4.66
N GLY A 86 -4.03 13.13 5.15
CA GLY A 86 -4.40 12.85 6.53
C GLY A 86 -5.84 13.29 6.76
N ASN A 87 -6.75 12.33 6.86
CA ASN A 87 -8.18 12.52 7.06
C ASN A 87 -8.49 13.63 8.08
N LYS A 88 -8.72 14.87 7.59
CA LYS A 88 -9.36 15.94 8.35
C LYS A 88 -10.85 15.69 8.29
N GLY A 89 -11.31 14.76 9.11
CA GLY A 89 -12.70 14.66 9.54
C GLY A 89 -12.81 15.27 10.92
#